data_AF-W4S243-F1
#
_entry.id   AF-W4S243-F1
#
_cell.length_a   1.000
_cell.length_b   1.000
_cell.length_c   1.000
_cell.angle_alpha   90.00
_cell.angle_beta   90.00
_cell.angle_gamma   90.00
#
_symmetry.space_group_name_H-M   'P 1'
#
loop_
_entity.id
_entity.type
_entity.pdbx_description
1 polymer ?
#
loop_
_entity_poly.entity_id
_entity_poly.type
_entity_poly.pdbx_seq_one_letter_code
_entity_poly.pdbx_strand_id
1 'polypeptide(L)'
;MRGTLYIVAAPSGAGKSSIVNATLARDPKIALSISFTSRAPRPGERHAEHYHFVSADEFQGMIEAGDFFEYALVHGDWKGTARQSVEPQLAAGHDVLLEIDWQGARQVRQKVPDAVSVFILPPSRQALDERMRKRGQDSEDVMAQRLAAAREEMLHFEEFDYVIINETFDTAVSEMCAIFTASRLRRQAQQQRHAALIRALLD
;
A
#
# COMPACT_ATOMS: atom_id res chain seq x y z
N MET A 1 9.92 17.87 -10.56
CA MET A 1 9.11 17.72 -9.33
C MET A 1 9.18 16.25 -8.97
N ARG A 2 9.38 15.93 -7.69
CA ARG A 2 9.32 14.54 -7.23
C ARG A 2 7.85 14.10 -7.08
N GLY A 3 7.51 12.88 -7.47
CA GLY A 3 6.18 12.31 -7.25
C GLY A 3 5.89 12.07 -5.77
N THR A 4 4.63 11.82 -5.44
CA THR A 4 4.20 11.48 -4.08
C THR A 4 4.26 9.97 -3.89
N LEU A 5 4.83 9.52 -2.76
CA LEU A 5 4.77 8.14 -2.33
C LEU A 5 3.53 7.92 -1.46
N TYR A 6 2.64 7.04 -1.88
CA TYR A 6 1.48 6.61 -1.10
C TYR A 6 1.74 5.24 -0.48
N ILE A 7 1.35 5.07 0.77
CA ILE A 7 1.39 3.79 1.48
C ILE A 7 -0.03 3.41 1.83
N VAL A 8 -0.47 2.21 1.45
CA VAL A 8 -1.78 1.69 1.83
C VAL A 8 -1.61 0.38 2.59
N ALA A 9 -2.06 0.36 3.84
CA ALA A 9 -2.10 -0.82 4.68
C ALA A 9 -3.54 -1.11 5.15
N ALA A 10 -3.80 -2.36 5.48
CA ALA A 10 -5.10 -2.81 5.99
C ALA A 10 -4.95 -4.24 6.52
N PRO A 11 -5.79 -4.67 7.49
CA PRO A 11 -5.88 -6.08 7.83
C PRO A 11 -6.35 -6.89 6.64
N SER A 12 -5.92 -8.16 6.59
CA SER A 12 -6.50 -9.14 5.66
C SER A 12 -8.04 -9.10 5.73
N GLY A 13 -8.73 -9.12 4.59
CA GLY A 13 -10.22 -9.06 4.57
C GLY A 13 -10.84 -7.65 4.61
N ALA A 14 -10.08 -6.59 4.84
CA ALA A 14 -10.60 -5.21 4.79
C ALA A 14 -10.87 -4.66 3.37
N GLY A 15 -10.52 -5.40 2.31
CA GLY A 15 -10.79 -4.99 0.93
C GLY A 15 -9.72 -4.11 0.28
N LYS A 16 -8.51 -4.04 0.87
CA LYS A 16 -7.36 -3.24 0.41
C LYS A 16 -7.13 -3.28 -1.09
N SER A 17 -6.78 -4.45 -1.64
CA SER A 17 -6.41 -4.58 -3.06
C SER A 17 -7.57 -4.21 -4.00
N SER A 18 -8.81 -4.45 -3.61
CA SER A 18 -9.99 -4.07 -4.40
C SER A 18 -10.16 -2.54 -4.45
N ILE A 19 -9.98 -1.86 -3.31
CA ILE A 19 -10.03 -0.39 -3.25
C ILE A 19 -8.87 0.20 -4.03
N VAL A 20 -7.64 -0.29 -3.84
CA VAL A 20 -6.44 0.16 -4.57
C VAL A 20 -6.66 0.04 -6.07
N ASN A 21 -7.07 -1.13 -6.58
CA ASN A 21 -7.30 -1.32 -8.02
C ASN A 21 -8.37 -0.36 -8.58
N ALA A 22 -9.48 -0.16 -7.85
CA ALA A 22 -10.52 0.76 -8.27
C ALA A 22 -10.08 2.24 -8.24
N THR A 23 -9.25 2.62 -7.26
CA THR A 23 -8.65 3.96 -7.19
C THR A 23 -7.67 4.19 -8.33
N LEU A 24 -6.79 3.22 -8.64
CA LEU A 24 -5.84 3.31 -9.76
C LEU A 24 -6.55 3.41 -11.11
N ALA A 25 -7.68 2.72 -11.29
CA ALA A 25 -8.50 2.84 -12.50
C ALA A 25 -9.10 4.25 -12.67
N ARG A 26 -9.33 4.98 -11.57
CA ARG A 26 -9.83 6.38 -11.58
C ARG A 26 -8.70 7.41 -11.66
N ASP A 27 -7.48 7.04 -11.27
CA ASP A 27 -6.31 7.92 -11.25
C ASP A 27 -5.08 7.25 -11.89
N PRO A 28 -4.98 7.27 -13.24
CA PRO A 28 -3.92 6.60 -13.97
C PRO A 28 -2.53 7.25 -13.81
N LYS A 29 -2.42 8.33 -13.03
CA LYS A 29 -1.14 9.01 -12.74
C LYS A 29 -0.34 8.32 -11.63
N ILE A 30 -0.93 7.34 -10.96
CA ILE A 30 -0.33 6.59 -9.86
C ILE A 30 0.16 5.24 -10.39
N ALA A 31 1.45 4.96 -10.23
CA ALA A 31 2.03 3.66 -10.51
C ALA A 31 1.93 2.75 -9.27
N LEU A 32 1.38 1.55 -9.44
CA LEU A 32 1.44 0.52 -8.39
C LEU A 32 2.81 -0.14 -8.38
N SER A 33 3.45 -0.22 -7.21
CA SER A 33 4.65 -1.05 -7.05
C SER A 33 4.27 -2.51 -6.85
N ILE A 34 4.75 -3.37 -7.75
CA ILE A 34 4.57 -4.82 -7.65
C ILE A 34 5.63 -5.36 -6.68
N SER A 35 5.18 -5.88 -5.54
CA SER A 35 6.07 -6.38 -4.50
C SER A 35 6.67 -7.75 -4.84
N PHE A 36 7.81 -8.07 -4.28
CA PHE A 36 8.36 -9.43 -4.22
C PHE A 36 7.73 -10.19 -3.06
N THR A 37 7.60 -11.51 -3.20
CA THR A 37 7.21 -12.38 -2.10
C THR A 37 7.80 -13.78 -2.22
N SER A 38 8.13 -14.39 -1.08
CA SER A 38 8.58 -15.78 -1.00
C SER A 38 7.43 -16.80 -0.96
N ARG A 39 6.17 -16.34 -0.82
CA ARG A 39 5.04 -17.27 -0.78
C ARG A 39 4.78 -17.87 -2.15
N ALA A 40 4.18 -19.05 -2.17
CA ALA A 40 3.67 -19.63 -3.41
C ALA A 40 2.52 -18.77 -4.01
N PRO A 41 2.44 -18.64 -5.35
CA PRO A 41 1.29 -18.01 -6.01
C PRO A 41 0.01 -18.80 -5.73
N ARG A 42 -1.10 -18.08 -5.52
CA ARG A 42 -2.44 -18.68 -5.39
C ARG A 42 -3.04 -18.92 -6.78
N PRO A 43 -4.04 -19.81 -6.91
CA PRO A 43 -4.74 -20.00 -8.18
C PRO A 43 -5.24 -18.68 -8.78
N GLY A 44 -4.83 -18.39 -10.01
CA GLY A 44 -5.19 -17.17 -10.75
C GLY A 44 -4.19 -16.01 -10.63
N GLU A 45 -3.25 -16.05 -9.68
CA GLU A 45 -2.21 -15.03 -9.57
C GLU A 45 -1.12 -15.24 -10.63
N ARG A 46 -0.58 -14.12 -11.11
CA ARG A 46 0.44 -14.07 -12.18
C ARG A 46 1.68 -13.34 -11.70
N HIS A 47 2.85 -13.92 -12.00
CA HIS A 47 4.16 -13.33 -11.74
C HIS A 47 4.31 -11.99 -12.47
N ALA A 48 4.96 -11.02 -11.82
CA ALA A 48 5.16 -9.65 -12.31
C ALA A 48 3.87 -8.87 -12.62
N GLU A 49 2.74 -9.33 -12.09
CA GLU A 49 1.47 -8.60 -12.12
C GLU A 49 0.91 -8.44 -10.70
N HIS A 50 0.83 -9.55 -9.97
CA HIS A 50 0.34 -9.55 -8.59
C HIS A 50 1.50 -9.41 -7.62
N TYR A 51 2.54 -10.23 -7.84
CA TYR A 51 3.81 -10.20 -7.13
C TYR A 51 4.93 -10.70 -8.05
N HIS A 52 6.16 -10.34 -7.74
CA HIS A 52 7.33 -11.11 -8.15
C HIS A 52 7.49 -12.28 -7.17
N PHE A 53 7.01 -13.45 -7.57
CA PHE A 53 7.16 -14.68 -6.80
C PHE A 53 8.59 -15.20 -6.95
N VAL A 54 9.33 -15.28 -5.85
CA VAL A 54 10.72 -15.74 -5.77
C VAL A 54 10.85 -16.78 -4.66
N SER A 55 11.97 -17.51 -4.62
CA SER A 55 12.24 -18.41 -3.49
C SER A 55 12.61 -17.64 -2.22
N ALA A 56 12.53 -18.27 -1.04
CA ALA A 56 12.99 -17.65 0.20
C ALA A 56 14.50 -17.37 0.18
N ASP A 57 15.30 -18.27 -0.38
CA ASP A 57 16.75 -18.11 -0.52
C ASP A 57 17.10 -16.94 -1.45
N GLU A 58 16.39 -16.82 -2.58
CA GLU A 58 16.54 -15.70 -3.50
C GLU A 58 16.15 -14.37 -2.85
N PHE A 59 15.03 -14.34 -2.13
CA PHE A 59 14.59 -13.16 -1.39
C PHE A 59 15.65 -12.74 -0.35
N GLN A 60 16.22 -13.70 0.38
CA GLN A 60 17.27 -13.43 1.36
C GLN A 60 18.55 -12.88 0.70
N GLY A 61 18.94 -13.42 -0.46
CA GLY A 61 20.03 -12.86 -1.26
C GLY A 61 19.80 -11.40 -1.65
N MET A 62 18.56 -11.04 -2.03
CA MET A 62 18.18 -9.65 -2.32
C MET A 62 18.23 -8.75 -1.07
N ILE A 63 17.92 -9.27 0.12
CA ILE A 63 18.10 -8.53 1.39
C ILE A 63 19.58 -8.23 1.60
N GLU A 64 20.45 -9.22 1.46
CA GLU A 64 21.90 -9.09 1.64
C GLU A 64 22.54 -8.13 0.64
N ALA A 65 22.02 -8.10 -0.59
CA ALA A 65 22.41 -7.16 -1.63
C ALA A 65 21.89 -5.72 -1.40
N GLY A 66 20.93 -5.53 -0.49
CA GLY A 66 20.33 -4.23 -0.20
C GLY A 66 19.31 -3.76 -1.24
N ASP A 67 18.76 -4.68 -2.04
CA ASP A 67 17.89 -4.38 -3.18
C ASP A 67 16.50 -3.87 -2.77
N PHE A 68 16.10 -4.10 -1.53
CA PHE A 68 14.79 -3.72 -1.02
C PHE A 68 14.75 -2.29 -0.47
N PHE A 69 13.72 -1.57 -0.89
CA PHE A 69 13.29 -0.30 -0.33
C PHE A 69 12.61 -0.48 1.02
N GLU A 70 11.85 -1.56 1.19
CA GLU A 70 11.33 -2.07 2.45
C GLU A 70 11.13 -3.58 2.32
N TYR A 71 11.21 -4.30 3.43
CA TYR A 71 10.86 -5.72 3.47
C TYR A 71 10.41 -6.14 4.86
N ALA A 72 9.57 -7.16 4.94
CA ALA A 72 9.08 -7.71 6.20
C ALA A 72 8.75 -9.20 6.08
N LEU A 73 8.82 -9.91 7.20
CA LEU A 73 8.25 -11.25 7.33
C LEU A 73 6.79 -11.11 7.75
N VAL A 74 5.87 -11.49 6.86
CA VAL A 74 4.44 -11.25 7.05
C VAL A 74 3.70 -12.57 6.90
N HIS A 75 3.16 -13.07 8.01
CA HIS A 75 2.48 -14.37 8.11
C HIS A 75 3.36 -15.56 7.69
N GLY A 76 4.65 -15.49 7.99
CA GLY A 76 5.63 -16.55 7.70
C GLY A 76 6.29 -16.47 6.32
N ASP A 77 5.83 -15.55 5.45
CA ASP A 77 6.42 -15.33 4.13
C ASP A 77 7.06 -13.94 4.03
N TRP A 78 8.20 -13.86 3.35
CA TRP A 78 8.86 -12.61 3.03
C TRP A 78 8.03 -11.81 2.01
N LYS A 79 7.99 -10.50 2.22
CA LYS A 79 7.42 -9.51 1.30
C LYS A 79 8.34 -8.31 1.25
N GLY A 80 8.49 -7.68 0.09
CA GLY A 80 9.29 -6.47 -0.01
C GLY A 80 9.14 -5.74 -1.33
N THR A 81 9.39 -4.43 -1.27
CA THR A 81 9.37 -3.52 -2.41
C THR A 81 10.80 -3.29 -2.90
N ALA A 82 11.09 -3.55 -4.16
CA ALA A 82 12.42 -3.30 -4.72
C ALA A 82 12.70 -1.79 -4.86
N ARG A 83 13.93 -1.33 -4.58
CA ARG A 83 14.29 0.10 -4.74
C ARG A 83 14.03 0.62 -6.14
N GLN A 84 14.35 -0.20 -7.15
CA GLN A 84 14.19 0.12 -8.55
C GLN A 84 12.72 0.35 -8.98
N SER A 85 11.74 -0.17 -8.24
CA SER A 85 10.32 0.06 -8.55
C SER A 85 9.78 1.39 -7.99
N VAL A 86 10.54 2.07 -7.12
CA VAL A 86 10.07 3.27 -6.40
C VAL A 86 10.88 4.51 -6.77
N GLU A 87 12.19 4.50 -6.51
CA GLU A 87 13.02 5.71 -6.57
C GLU A 87 13.05 6.35 -7.97
N PRO A 88 13.23 5.59 -9.07
CA PRO A 88 13.24 6.18 -10.42
C PRO A 88 11.91 6.82 -10.78
N GLN A 89 10.79 6.22 -10.38
CA GLN A 89 9.44 6.73 -10.68
C GLN A 89 9.16 8.03 -9.93
N LEU A 90 9.47 8.07 -8.63
CA LEU A 90 9.34 9.29 -7.84
C LEU A 90 10.24 10.39 -8.40
N ALA A 91 11.48 10.08 -8.80
CA ALA A 91 12.41 11.05 -9.39
C ALA A 91 11.92 11.61 -10.74
N ALA A 92 11.24 10.78 -11.54
CA ALA A 92 10.59 11.18 -12.79
C ALA A 92 9.31 12.01 -12.58
N GLY A 93 8.86 12.19 -11.34
CA GLY A 93 7.64 12.94 -11.01
C GLY A 93 6.36 12.12 -11.06
N HIS A 94 6.47 10.79 -11.18
CA HIS A 94 5.33 9.87 -11.10
C HIS A 94 5.00 9.54 -9.65
N ASP A 95 3.72 9.57 -9.30
CA ASP A 95 3.27 9.10 -8.01
C ASP A 95 3.39 7.57 -7.95
N VAL A 96 3.77 7.03 -6.78
CA VAL A 96 3.93 5.58 -6.57
C VAL A 96 3.08 5.16 -5.38
N LEU A 97 2.37 4.04 -5.49
CA LEU A 97 1.58 3.46 -4.40
C LEU A 97 2.18 2.11 -3.97
N LEU A 98 2.43 1.99 -2.67
CA LEU A 98 2.89 0.76 -2.01
C LEU A 98 1.74 0.11 -1.24
N GLU A 99 1.34 -1.09 -1.66
CA GLU A 99 0.36 -1.91 -0.94
C GLU A 99 1.06 -2.89 0.02
N ILE A 100 1.45 -2.40 1.20
CA ILE A 100 2.34 -3.13 2.14
C ILE A 100 1.69 -3.34 3.52
N ASP A 101 2.38 -4.02 4.43
CA ASP A 101 1.98 -4.17 5.84
C ASP A 101 2.50 -3.02 6.71
N TRP A 102 2.16 -3.03 8.00
CA TRP A 102 2.57 -1.96 8.91
C TRP A 102 4.09 -1.93 9.15
N GLN A 103 4.79 -3.06 9.08
CA GLN A 103 6.25 -3.12 9.25
C GLN A 103 6.96 -2.44 8.07
N GLY A 104 6.55 -2.75 6.84
CA GLY A 104 7.02 -2.06 5.65
C GLY A 104 6.70 -0.57 5.71
N ALA A 105 5.47 -0.21 6.09
CA ALA A 105 5.05 1.19 6.23
C ALA A 105 5.94 1.99 7.18
N ARG A 106 6.30 1.44 8.35
CA ARG A 106 7.24 2.07 9.29
C ARG A 106 8.59 2.35 8.65
N GLN A 107 9.16 1.39 7.93
CA GLN A 107 10.44 1.56 7.24
C GLN A 107 10.38 2.65 6.17
N VAL A 108 9.31 2.67 5.37
CA VAL A 108 9.14 3.68 4.33
C VAL A 108 9.03 5.07 4.93
N ARG A 109 8.26 5.25 6.00
CA ARG A 109 8.09 6.57 6.64
C ARG A 109 9.38 7.12 7.23
N GLN A 110 10.28 6.25 7.69
CA GLN A 110 11.63 6.67 8.11
C GLN A 110 12.48 7.15 6.93
N LYS A 111 12.32 6.55 5.73
CA LYS A 111 13.08 6.88 4.52
C LYS A 111 12.50 8.07 3.74
N VAL A 112 11.17 8.23 3.75
CA VAL A 112 10.41 9.23 3.01
C VAL A 112 9.38 9.87 3.94
N PRO A 113 9.79 10.87 4.75
CA PRO A 113 8.92 11.47 5.76
C PRO A 113 7.67 12.20 5.22
N ASP A 114 7.68 12.57 3.94
CA ASP A 114 6.58 13.25 3.25
C ASP A 114 5.60 12.31 2.51
N ALA A 115 5.84 11.00 2.64
CA ALA A 115 4.93 9.96 2.15
C ALA A 115 3.55 10.11 2.80
N VAL A 116 2.50 9.78 2.05
CA VAL A 116 1.11 9.85 2.50
C VAL A 116 0.64 8.43 2.81
N SER A 117 0.32 8.17 4.08
CA SER A 117 -0.03 6.85 4.55
C SER A 117 -1.52 6.74 4.89
N VAL A 118 -2.17 5.69 4.37
CA VAL A 118 -3.59 5.40 4.56
C VAL A 118 -3.78 4.01 5.14
N PHE A 119 -4.51 3.89 6.23
CA PHE A 119 -4.95 2.62 6.79
C PHE A 119 -6.42 2.37 6.48
N ILE A 120 -6.78 1.18 6.01
CA ILE A 120 -8.18 0.81 5.77
C ILE A 120 -8.66 -0.11 6.88
N LEU A 121 -9.74 0.26 7.56
CA LEU A 121 -10.41 -0.57 8.57
C LEU A 121 -11.71 -1.19 8.03
N PRO A 122 -12.09 -2.40 8.49
CA PRO A 122 -13.44 -2.91 8.28
C PRO A 122 -14.45 -2.12 9.16
N PRO A 123 -15.74 -2.11 8.80
CA PRO A 123 -16.76 -1.38 9.57
C PRO A 123 -17.10 -2.07 10.90
N SER A 124 -16.80 -3.37 11.02
CA SER A 124 -16.97 -4.13 12.25
C SER A 124 -16.13 -5.40 12.22
N ARG A 125 -15.94 -6.02 13.40
CA ARG A 125 -15.31 -7.35 13.51
C ARG A 125 -16.12 -8.43 12.78
N GLN A 126 -17.44 -8.34 12.84
CA GLN A 126 -18.33 -9.27 12.15
C GLN A 126 -18.16 -9.17 10.62
N ALA A 127 -18.13 -7.95 10.07
CA ALA A 127 -17.94 -7.74 8.64
C ALA A 127 -16.57 -8.26 8.17
N LEU A 128 -15.53 -8.13 9.00
CA LEU A 128 -14.21 -8.71 8.72
C LEU A 128 -14.27 -10.24 8.63
N ASP A 129 -14.89 -10.88 9.62
CA ASP A 129 -15.07 -12.34 9.68
C ASP A 129 -15.87 -12.87 8.49
N GLU A 130 -17.03 -12.27 8.19
CA GLU A 130 -17.86 -12.62 7.03
C GLU A 130 -17.09 -12.51 5.70
N ARG A 131 -16.29 -11.44 5.52
CA ARG A 131 -15.47 -11.22 4.32
C ARG A 131 -14.34 -12.25 4.21
N MET A 132 -13.71 -12.62 5.33
CA MET A 132 -12.66 -13.64 5.34
C MET A 132 -13.23 -15.03 5.01
N ARG A 133 -14.36 -15.41 5.64
CA ARG A 133 -15.05 -16.68 5.40
C ARG A 133 -15.55 -16.83 3.97
N LYS A 134 -16.07 -15.75 3.37
CA LYS A 134 -16.52 -15.77 1.97
C LYS A 134 -15.40 -16.08 0.96
N ARG A 135 -14.13 -15.84 1.32
CA ARG A 135 -12.96 -16.04 0.44
C ARG A 135 -12.35 -17.44 0.51
N GLY A 136 -12.78 -18.32 1.43
CA GLY A 136 -12.11 -19.61 1.60
C GLY A 136 -12.95 -20.68 2.31
N GLN A 137 -12.47 -21.92 2.22
CA GLN A 137 -12.93 -23.06 3.01
C GLN A 137 -11.91 -23.36 4.12
N ASP A 138 -11.36 -22.30 4.73
CA ASP A 138 -10.41 -22.43 5.82
C ASP A 138 -11.09 -23.14 7.00
N SER A 139 -10.34 -23.97 7.72
CA SER A 139 -10.83 -24.53 8.98
C SER A 139 -11.05 -23.42 10.01
N GLU A 140 -11.87 -23.68 11.02
CA GLU A 140 -12.13 -22.71 12.11
C GLU A 140 -10.83 -22.28 12.82
N ASP A 141 -9.87 -23.19 12.98
CA ASP A 141 -8.57 -22.88 13.61
C ASP A 141 -7.75 -21.89 12.76
N VAL A 142 -7.71 -22.09 11.44
CA VAL A 142 -7.04 -21.16 10.51
C VAL A 142 -7.76 -19.82 10.49
N MET A 143 -9.09 -19.81 10.53
CA MET A 143 -9.88 -18.58 10.59
C MET A 143 -9.59 -17.78 11.87
N ALA A 144 -9.52 -18.45 13.02
CA ALA A 144 -9.19 -17.83 14.29
C ALA A 144 -7.79 -17.19 14.28
N GLN A 145 -6.79 -17.88 13.70
CA GLN A 145 -5.44 -17.34 13.53
C GLN A 145 -5.42 -16.10 12.64
N ARG A 146 -6.17 -16.12 11.52
CA ARG A 146 -6.25 -14.99 10.59
C ARG A 146 -6.95 -13.77 11.21
N LEU A 147 -8.00 -13.98 12.00
CA LEU A 147 -8.69 -12.91 12.71
C LEU A 147 -7.82 -12.31 13.82
N ALA A 148 -7.05 -13.13 14.54
CA ALA A 148 -6.07 -12.66 15.52
C ALA A 148 -4.97 -11.82 14.84
N ALA A 149 -4.41 -12.32 13.73
CA ALA A 149 -3.43 -11.59 12.94
C ALA A 149 -3.98 -10.24 12.42
N ALA A 150 -5.21 -10.22 11.92
CA ALA A 150 -5.86 -8.97 11.51
C ALA A 150 -6.06 -7.99 12.66
N ARG A 151 -6.36 -8.48 13.87
CA ARG A 151 -6.43 -7.63 15.06
C ARG A 151 -5.08 -7.00 15.36
N GLU A 152 -4.00 -7.77 15.33
CA GLU A 152 -2.64 -7.24 15.55
C GLU A 152 -2.26 -6.20 14.49
N GLU A 153 -2.55 -6.45 13.21
CA GLU A 153 -2.34 -5.45 12.15
C GLU A 153 -3.12 -4.16 12.41
N MET A 154 -4.37 -4.25 12.90
CA MET A 154 -5.20 -3.09 13.20
C MET A 154 -4.68 -2.26 14.38
N LEU A 155 -3.88 -2.82 15.30
CA LEU A 155 -3.30 -2.03 16.41
C LEU A 155 -2.35 -0.93 15.92
N HIS A 156 -1.88 -1.03 14.68
CA HIS A 156 -0.93 -0.10 14.06
C HIS A 156 -1.59 1.05 13.30
N PHE A 157 -2.93 1.17 13.33
CA PHE A 157 -3.64 2.19 12.55
C PHE A 157 -3.25 3.63 12.95
N GLU A 158 -2.90 3.87 14.22
CA GLU A 158 -2.50 5.20 14.74
C GLU A 158 -1.19 5.71 14.13
N GLU A 159 -0.47 4.85 13.44
CA GLU A 159 0.74 5.24 12.72
C GLU A 159 0.44 5.90 11.39
N PHE A 160 -0.78 5.80 10.85
CA PHE A 160 -1.09 6.28 9.51
C PHE A 160 -1.69 7.68 9.54
N ASP A 161 -1.44 8.45 8.49
CA ASP A 161 -1.92 9.85 8.38
C ASP A 161 -3.44 9.90 8.18
N TYR A 162 -4.01 8.88 7.53
CA TYR A 162 -5.42 8.77 7.22
C TYR A 162 -5.96 7.38 7.56
N VAL A 163 -7.24 7.34 7.95
CA VAL A 163 -8.00 6.10 8.16
C VAL A 163 -9.25 6.13 7.29
N ILE A 164 -9.48 5.06 6.52
CA ILE A 164 -10.70 4.84 5.73
C ILE A 164 -11.47 3.68 6.34
N ILE A 165 -12.77 3.86 6.60
CA ILE A 165 -13.66 2.77 7.03
C ILE A 165 -14.36 2.18 5.80
N ASN A 166 -14.02 0.96 5.42
CA ASN A 166 -14.62 0.30 4.26
C ASN A 166 -15.98 -0.35 4.57
N GLU A 167 -16.97 0.48 4.88
CA GLU A 167 -18.38 0.07 5.01
C GLU A 167 -19.01 -0.12 3.62
N THR A 168 -19.03 0.96 2.84
CA THR A 168 -19.50 0.98 1.44
C THR A 168 -18.31 1.13 0.51
N PHE A 169 -18.15 0.17 -0.42
CA PHE A 169 -16.99 0.11 -1.32
C PHE A 169 -16.78 1.40 -2.12
N ASP A 170 -17.83 1.93 -2.75
CA ASP A 170 -17.72 3.14 -3.58
C ASP A 170 -17.36 4.39 -2.76
N THR A 171 -17.82 4.46 -1.50
CA THR A 171 -17.42 5.51 -0.56
C THR A 171 -15.92 5.40 -0.26
N ALA A 172 -15.44 4.22 0.12
CA ALA A 172 -14.03 4.01 0.43
C ALA A 172 -13.09 4.33 -0.75
N VAL A 173 -13.49 3.98 -1.98
CA VAL A 173 -12.75 4.35 -3.20
C VAL A 173 -12.75 5.86 -3.40
N SER A 174 -13.87 6.52 -3.19
CA SER A 174 -13.98 7.98 -3.35
C SER A 174 -13.17 8.74 -2.31
N GLU A 175 -13.14 8.26 -1.07
CA GLU A 175 -12.30 8.80 0.01
C GLU A 175 -10.81 8.65 -0.30
N MET A 176 -10.38 7.48 -0.80
CA MET A 176 -9.00 7.27 -1.23
C MET A 176 -8.60 8.23 -2.36
N CYS A 177 -9.46 8.37 -3.38
CA CYS A 177 -9.24 9.34 -4.46
C CYS A 177 -9.15 10.79 -3.94
N ALA A 178 -9.97 11.14 -2.95
CA ALA A 178 -9.95 12.47 -2.34
C ALA A 178 -8.63 12.73 -1.62
N ILE A 179 -8.12 11.76 -0.84
CA ILE A 179 -6.81 11.86 -0.17
C ILE A 179 -5.70 12.10 -1.19
N PHE A 180 -5.64 11.30 -2.25
CA PHE A 180 -4.59 11.42 -3.27
C PHE A 180 -4.68 12.76 -4.01
N THR A 181 -5.89 13.18 -4.38
CA THR A 181 -6.12 14.49 -5.02
C THR A 181 -5.69 15.65 -4.11
N ALA A 182 -6.12 15.64 -2.85
CA ALA A 182 -5.78 16.68 -1.88
C ALA A 182 -4.28 16.73 -1.60
N SER A 183 -3.60 15.59 -1.53
CA SER A 183 -2.16 15.53 -1.27
C SER A 183 -1.32 16.27 -2.33
N ARG A 184 -1.78 16.29 -3.59
CA ARG A 184 -1.13 17.00 -4.70
C ARG A 184 -1.34 18.50 -4.64
N LEU A 185 -2.33 18.97 -3.87
CA LEU A 185 -2.66 20.37 -3.65
C LEU A 185 -1.90 20.97 -2.46
N ARG A 186 -1.09 20.17 -1.72
CA ARG A 186 -0.20 20.68 -0.67
C ARG A 186 0.64 21.85 -1.21
N ARG A 187 0.75 22.93 -0.44
CA ARG A 187 1.41 24.19 -0.83
C ARG A 187 2.79 23.97 -1.45
N GLN A 188 3.65 23.16 -0.82
CA GLN A 188 5.01 22.90 -1.30
C GLN A 188 5.01 22.30 -2.71
N ALA A 189 4.12 21.33 -2.98
CA ALA A 189 3.97 20.74 -4.31
C ALA A 189 3.45 21.77 -5.32
N GLN A 190 2.40 22.52 -4.99
CA GLN A 190 1.83 23.54 -5.88
C GLN A 190 2.84 24.66 -6.21
N GLN A 191 3.65 25.11 -5.24
CA GLN A 191 4.70 26.11 -5.47
C GLN A 191 5.75 25.63 -6.46
N GLN A 192 6.16 24.35 -6.37
CA GLN A 192 7.08 23.77 -7.34
C GLN A 192 6.42 23.57 -8.71
N ARG A 193 5.15 23.14 -8.75
CA ARG A 193 4.40 22.89 -10.00
C ARG A 193 4.19 24.14 -10.82
N HIS A 194 3.84 25.22 -10.14
CA HIS A 194 3.43 26.48 -10.74
C HIS A 194 4.45 27.59 -10.49
N ALA A 195 5.73 27.25 -10.27
CA ALA A 195 6.76 28.22 -9.92
C ALA A 195 6.85 29.40 -10.90
N ALA A 196 6.79 29.11 -12.21
CA ALA A 196 6.81 30.14 -13.26
C ALA A 196 5.56 31.04 -13.22
N LEU A 197 4.37 30.44 -13.08
CA LEU A 197 3.10 31.18 -12.98
C LEU A 197 3.06 32.05 -11.73
N ILE A 198 3.47 31.50 -10.58
CA ILE A 198 3.49 32.23 -9.30
C ILE A 198 4.45 33.41 -9.39
N ARG A 199 5.64 33.24 -9.99
CA ARG A 199 6.58 34.35 -10.21
C ARG A 199 5.93 35.44 -11.08
N ALA A 200 5.35 35.08 -12.21
CA ALA A 200 4.70 36.03 -13.11
C ALA A 200 3.49 36.78 -12.50
N LEU A 201 2.85 36.23 -11.46
CA LEU A 201 1.75 36.89 -10.75
C LEU A 201 2.22 37.86 -9.65
N LEU A 202 3.49 37.76 -9.24
CA LEU A 202 4.09 38.56 -8.15
C LEU A 202 5.05 39.63 -8.67
N ASP A 203 5.44 39.56 -9.93
CA ASP A 203 6.19 40.59 -10.67
C ASP A 203 5.26 41.73 -11.12
#